data_AF-A0A1B6G9G0-F1
#
_entry.id   AF-A0A1B6G9G0-F1
#
_cell.length_a   1.000
_cell.length_b   1.000
_cell.length_c   1.000
_cell.angle_alpha   90.00
_cell.angle_beta   90.00
_cell.angle_gamma   90.00
#
_symmetry.space_group_name_H-M   'P 1'
#
loop_
_entity.id
_entity.type
_entity.pdbx_description
1 polymer ?
#
loop_
_entity_poly.entity_id
_entity_poly.type
_entity_poly.pdbx_seq_one_letter_code
_entity_poly.pdbx_strand_id
1 'polypeptide(L)'
;STSCVAPCDGRCGNNTECIARDHIAACSCLPGYSGHPFSSTGCLASTNQGFVPRAIGHGGTKKFHAQYIIEKNWFEAFMYCQSKGQQLATIQSKQENEQFFEAIKENQLYKSARAQLFWTAGTDLAREGEWYWMT
;
A
#
# COMPACT_ATOMS: atom_id res chain seq x y z
N SER A 1 -42.00 2.25 13.80
CA SER A 1 -40.82 2.22 14.67
C SER A 1 -39.71 1.54 13.90
N THR A 2 -38.68 2.28 13.48
CA THR A 2 -37.45 1.68 12.95
C THR A 2 -36.73 1.06 14.13
N SER A 3 -36.60 -0.27 14.18
CA SER A 3 -35.80 -0.93 15.21
C SER A 3 -34.39 -0.36 15.19
N CYS A 4 -33.95 0.19 16.32
CA CYS A 4 -32.56 0.57 16.50
C CYS A 4 -31.69 -0.68 16.40
N VAL A 5 -30.68 -0.63 15.55
CA VAL A 5 -29.67 -1.69 15.42
C VAL A 5 -28.41 -1.23 16.14
N ALA A 6 -27.74 -2.13 16.84
CA ALA A 6 -26.47 -1.81 17.47
C ALA A 6 -25.45 -1.38 16.40
N PRO A 7 -24.69 -0.28 16.58
CA PRO A 7 -23.77 0.22 15.57
C PRO A 7 -22.77 -0.81 15.07
N CYS A 8 -22.35 -1.76 15.92
CA CYS A 8 -21.38 -2.80 15.58
C CYS A 8 -21.94 -4.02 14.87
N ASP A 9 -23.26 -4.16 14.77
CA ASP A 9 -23.88 -5.36 14.20
C ASP A 9 -23.59 -5.45 12.69
N GLY A 10 -22.72 -6.39 12.31
CA GLY A 10 -22.33 -6.66 10.93
C GLY A 10 -21.58 -5.53 10.20
N ARG A 11 -21.03 -4.53 10.90
CA ARG A 11 -20.35 -3.37 10.27
C ARG A 11 -18.85 -3.49 10.07
N CYS A 12 -18.18 -4.28 10.89
CA CYS A 12 -16.72 -4.44 10.84
C CYS A 12 -16.33 -5.78 10.21
N GLY A 13 -15.17 -5.79 9.55
CA GLY A 13 -14.58 -6.98 8.95
C GLY A 13 -13.94 -7.92 9.96
N ASN A 14 -13.44 -9.06 9.48
CA ASN A 14 -12.76 -10.05 10.31
C ASN A 14 -11.51 -9.48 11.02
N ASN A 15 -11.18 -10.02 12.19
CA ASN A 15 -10.02 -9.63 13.01
C ASN A 15 -9.99 -8.14 13.39
N THR A 16 -11.15 -7.59 13.69
CA THR A 16 -11.32 -6.20 14.13
C THR A 16 -11.95 -6.14 15.52
N GLU A 17 -11.66 -5.05 16.22
CA GLU A 17 -12.44 -4.59 17.35
C GLU A 17 -13.42 -3.51 16.86
N CYS A 18 -14.68 -3.64 17.26
CA CYS A 18 -15.70 -2.62 17.04
C CYS A 18 -16.05 -1.93 18.35
N ILE A 19 -16.04 -0.59 18.32
CA ILE A 19 -16.58 0.23 19.40
C ILE A 19 -17.63 1.19 18.84
N ALA A 20 -18.73 1.35 19.56
CA ALA A 20 -19.74 2.36 19.22
C ALA A 20 -19.24 3.74 19.66
N ARG A 21 -19.09 4.66 18.72
CA ARG A 21 -18.78 6.07 18.98
C ARG A 21 -19.79 6.94 18.25
N ASP A 22 -20.48 7.81 18.98
CA ASP A 22 -21.47 8.74 18.42
C ASP A 22 -22.53 8.07 17.53
N HIS A 23 -23.05 6.91 17.96
CA HIS A 23 -24.00 6.07 17.22
C HIS A 23 -23.46 5.46 15.91
N ILE A 24 -22.15 5.48 15.69
CA ILE A 24 -21.47 4.93 14.51
C ILE A 24 -20.53 3.79 14.96
N ALA A 25 -20.37 2.77 14.12
CA ALA A 25 -19.33 1.76 14.30
C ALA A 25 -17.95 2.36 13.98
N ALA A 26 -17.07 2.37 14.96
CA ALA A 26 -15.65 2.58 14.76
C ALA A 26 -14.94 1.22 14.81
N CYS A 27 -14.42 0.78 13.67
CA CYS A 27 -13.71 -0.48 13.51
C CYS A 27 -12.20 -0.25 13.53
N SER A 28 -11.45 -1.07 14.26
CA SER A 28 -9.98 -1.05 14.27
C SER A 28 -9.42 -2.47 14.22
N CYS A 29 -8.22 -2.68 13.69
CA CYS A 29 -7.62 -4.02 13.66
C CYS A 29 -7.22 -4.48 15.07
N LEU A 30 -7.42 -5.76 15.37
CA LEU A 30 -6.89 -6.35 16.60
C LEU A 30 -5.36 -6.29 16.65
N PRO A 31 -4.74 -6.32 17.85
CA PRO A 31 -3.30 -6.40 17.99
C PRO A 31 -2.72 -7.56 17.17
N GLY A 32 -1.66 -7.28 16.41
CA GLY A 32 -1.07 -8.26 15.50
C GLY A 32 -1.86 -8.47 14.21
N TYR A 33 -2.78 -7.56 13.85
CA TYR A 33 -3.47 -7.52 12.56
C TYR A 33 -3.40 -6.12 11.94
N SER A 34 -3.43 -6.05 10.61
CA SER A 34 -3.43 -4.79 9.85
C SER A 34 -4.25 -4.94 8.57
N GLY A 35 -4.84 -3.87 8.04
CA GLY A 35 -5.66 -3.92 6.84
C GLY A 35 -6.84 -2.97 6.86
N HIS A 36 -7.98 -3.39 6.31
CA HIS A 36 -9.17 -2.54 6.15
C HIS A 36 -10.26 -3.00 7.12
N PRO A 37 -10.42 -2.36 8.29
CA PRO A 37 -11.33 -2.85 9.31
C PRO A 37 -12.81 -2.75 8.93
N PHE A 38 -13.16 -1.99 7.89
CA PHE A 38 -14.52 -1.88 7.36
C PHE A 38 -14.82 -2.78 6.15
N SER A 39 -13.82 -3.46 5.57
CA SER A 39 -14.09 -4.33 4.42
C SER A 39 -14.54 -5.72 4.87
N SER A 40 -15.24 -6.45 4.00
CA SER A 40 -15.61 -7.86 4.24
C SER A 40 -14.41 -8.77 4.50
N THR A 41 -13.24 -8.44 3.96
CA THR A 41 -11.98 -9.16 4.20
C THR A 41 -11.34 -8.82 5.54
N GLY A 42 -11.68 -7.67 6.14
CA GLY A 42 -11.18 -7.22 7.44
C GLY A 42 -9.67 -6.98 7.49
N CYS A 43 -9.09 -7.28 8.64
CA CYS A 43 -7.66 -7.18 8.91
C CYS A 43 -6.98 -8.55 8.77
N LEU A 44 -5.74 -8.55 8.28
CA LEU A 44 -4.92 -9.74 8.08
C LEU A 44 -3.84 -9.82 9.15
N ALA A 45 -3.45 -11.04 9.53
CA ALA A 45 -2.43 -11.27 10.55
C ALA A 45 -1.13 -10.58 10.14
N SER A 46 -0.67 -9.67 10.99
CA SER A 46 0.65 -9.08 11.01
C SER A 46 1.62 -10.11 11.58
N THR A 47 1.84 -11.21 10.86
CA THR A 47 2.91 -12.15 11.21
C THR A 47 4.24 -11.41 11.10
N ASN A 48 5.20 -11.73 11.96
CA ASN A 48 6.59 -11.24 11.86
C ASN A 48 7.31 -11.70 10.56
N GLN A 49 6.59 -12.26 9.59
CA GLN A 49 6.89 -12.09 8.17
C GLN A 49 6.31 -10.73 7.76
N GLY A 50 7.08 -9.64 7.93
CA GLY A 50 6.72 -8.37 7.29
C GLY A 50 6.32 -8.65 5.83
N PHE A 51 5.35 -7.95 5.24
CA PHE A 51 5.54 -6.56 4.80
C PHE A 51 7.00 -6.20 4.44
N VAL A 52 7.78 -7.18 4.00
CA VAL A 52 9.04 -6.99 3.29
C VAL A 52 8.61 -6.63 1.88
N PRO A 53 9.15 -5.55 1.28
CA PRO A 53 8.95 -5.27 -0.12
C PRO A 53 9.18 -6.57 -0.94
N ARG A 54 8.14 -7.14 -1.56
CA ARG A 54 8.32 -8.39 -2.33
C ARG A 54 9.20 -8.02 -3.51
N ALA A 55 10.34 -8.70 -3.65
CA ALA A 55 11.14 -8.58 -4.86
C ALA A 55 10.30 -9.07 -6.04
N ILE A 56 10.01 -8.19 -6.99
CA ILE A 56 9.09 -8.47 -8.10
C ILE A 56 9.79 -8.63 -9.44
N GLY A 57 11.09 -8.35 -9.53
CA GLY A 57 11.82 -8.58 -10.77
C GLY A 57 13.28 -8.16 -10.76
N HIS A 58 14.00 -8.70 -11.73
CA HIS A 58 15.41 -8.45 -12.03
C HIS A 58 15.51 -7.56 -13.28
N GLY A 59 15.30 -6.25 -13.11
CA GLY A 59 15.47 -5.27 -14.17
C GLY A 59 16.96 -4.96 -14.38
N GLY A 60 17.70 -5.88 -14.98
CA GLY A 60 19.15 -5.73 -15.15
C GLY A 60 19.88 -5.57 -13.81
N THR A 61 20.49 -4.40 -13.56
CA THR A 61 21.22 -4.09 -12.32
C THR A 61 20.31 -3.73 -11.13
N LYS A 62 19.05 -3.39 -11.37
CA LYS A 62 18.11 -2.97 -10.31
C LYS A 62 17.18 -4.11 -9.92
N LYS A 63 16.95 -4.25 -8.61
CA LYS A 63 15.94 -5.14 -8.04
C LYS A 63 14.76 -4.29 -7.59
N PHE A 64 13.61 -4.52 -8.18
CA PHE A 64 12.40 -3.81 -7.80
C PHE A 64 11.70 -4.53 -6.68
N HIS A 65 11.20 -3.73 -5.74
CA HIS A 65 10.33 -4.24 -4.72
C HIS A 65 9.02 -3.46 -4.69
N ALA A 66 7.91 -4.17 -4.50
CA ALA A 66 6.59 -3.56 -4.39
C ALA A 66 5.93 -3.90 -3.06
N GLN A 67 5.16 -2.94 -2.55
CA GLN A 67 4.29 -3.11 -1.39
C GLN A 67 2.93 -2.47 -1.63
N TYR A 68 1.91 -3.08 -1.04
CA TYR A 68 0.57 -2.51 -0.96
C TYR A 68 0.39 -1.87 0.41
N ILE A 69 0.66 -0.56 0.49
CA ILE A 69 0.33 0.25 1.66
C ILE A 69 -0.55 1.39 1.17
N ILE A 70 -1.84 1.34 1.52
CA ILE A 70 -2.89 2.19 0.95
C ILE A 70 -2.99 3.54 1.68
N GLU A 71 -2.33 3.68 2.82
CA GLU A 71 -2.33 4.89 3.67
C GLU A 71 -0.98 5.61 3.63
N LYS A 72 -0.37 5.74 2.44
CA LYS A 72 0.86 6.54 2.28
C LYS A 72 0.73 7.56 1.17
N ASN A 73 0.95 8.82 1.52
CA ASN A 73 1.28 9.83 0.52
C ASN A 73 2.70 9.59 -0.04
N TRP A 74 3.08 10.37 -1.06
CA TRP A 74 4.38 10.23 -1.73
C TRP A 74 5.56 10.35 -0.75
N PHE A 75 5.54 11.33 0.15
CA PHE A 75 6.61 11.56 1.11
C PHE A 75 6.73 10.43 2.13
N GLU A 76 5.60 9.92 2.63
CA GLU A 76 5.59 8.77 3.55
C GLU A 76 6.08 7.48 2.88
N ALA A 77 5.81 7.31 1.58
CA ALA A 77 6.33 6.19 0.80
C ALA A 77 7.84 6.33 0.55
N PHE A 78 8.30 7.55 0.22
CA PHE A 78 9.72 7.87 0.08
C PHE A 78 10.51 7.58 1.36
N MET A 79 10.06 8.15 2.49
CA MET A 79 10.69 7.95 3.80
C MET A 79 10.67 6.48 4.22
N TYR A 80 9.60 5.75 3.88
CA TYR A 80 9.53 4.33 4.17
C TYR A 80 10.62 3.56 3.42
N CYS A 81 10.78 3.75 2.11
CA CYS A 81 11.85 3.10 1.34
C CYS A 81 13.23 3.47 1.87
N GLN A 82 13.46 4.75 2.19
CA GLN A 82 14.71 5.24 2.77
C GLN A 82 15.02 4.57 4.12
N SER A 83 14.02 4.39 4.98
CA SER A 83 14.16 3.70 6.28
C SER A 83 14.59 2.24 6.15
N LYS A 84 14.46 1.64 4.96
CA LYS A 84 14.89 0.27 4.64
C LYS A 84 16.24 0.22 3.93
N GLY A 85 16.96 1.34 3.83
CA GLY A 85 18.19 1.44 3.05
C GLY A 85 17.97 1.30 1.55
N GLN A 86 16.76 1.63 1.08
CA GLN A 86 16.36 1.61 -0.33
C GLN A 86 15.87 3.01 -0.74
N GLN A 87 15.35 3.14 -1.96
CA GLN A 87 14.72 4.36 -2.47
C GLN A 87 13.47 3.98 -3.28
N LEU A 88 12.57 4.94 -3.50
CA LEU A 88 11.51 4.74 -4.48
C LEU A 88 12.13 4.49 -5.87
N ALA A 89 11.44 3.67 -6.67
CA ALA A 89 11.93 3.26 -7.97
C ALA A 89 12.19 4.48 -8.87
N THR A 90 13.39 4.55 -9.44
CA THR A 90 13.73 5.49 -10.51
C THR A 90 13.64 4.76 -11.84
N ILE A 91 13.28 5.46 -12.92
CA ILE A 91 13.20 4.88 -14.27
C ILE A 91 14.03 5.76 -15.20
N GLN A 92 15.19 5.27 -15.62
CA GLN A 92 16.20 6.04 -16.35
C GLN A 92 16.27 5.70 -17.85
N SER A 93 15.51 4.69 -18.29
CA SER A 93 15.47 4.31 -19.70
C SER A 93 14.15 3.65 -20.07
N LYS A 94 13.85 3.61 -21.38
CA LYS A 94 12.71 2.87 -21.93
C LYS A 94 12.77 1.38 -21.57
N GLN A 95 13.96 0.78 -21.61
CA GLN A 95 14.16 -0.62 -21.27
C GLN A 95 13.84 -0.89 -19.79
N GLU A 96 14.28 -0.01 -18.90
CA GLU A 96 13.97 -0.11 -17.47
C GLU A 96 12.46 0.01 -17.22
N ASN A 97 11.79 0.92 -17.94
CA ASN A 97 10.35 1.07 -17.87
C ASN A 97 9.62 -0.22 -18.28
N GLU A 98 10.03 -0.84 -19.39
CA GLU A 98 9.47 -2.12 -19.86
C GLU A 98 9.68 -3.23 -18.81
N GLN A 99 10.88 -3.35 -18.25
CA GLN A 99 11.19 -4.33 -17.21
C GLN A 99 10.34 -4.12 -15.93
N PHE A 100 10.13 -2.88 -15.52
CA PHE A 100 9.28 -2.54 -14.38
C PHE A 100 7.83 -2.98 -14.62
N PHE A 101 7.27 -2.72 -15.80
CA PHE A 101 5.92 -3.13 -16.15
C PHE A 101 5.77 -4.65 -16.29
N GLU A 102 6.76 -5.35 -16.85
CA GLU A 102 6.74 -6.82 -16.91
C GLU A 102 6.80 -7.43 -15.51
N ALA A 103 7.63 -6.92 -14.60
CA ALA A 103 7.67 -7.34 -13.20
C ALA A 103 6.31 -7.20 -12.50
N ILE A 104 5.59 -6.10 -12.75
CA ILE A 104 4.23 -5.88 -12.25
C ILE A 104 3.26 -6.92 -12.82
N LYS A 105 3.35 -7.24 -14.13
CA LYS A 105 2.49 -8.22 -14.81
C LYS A 105 2.73 -9.64 -14.31
N GLU A 106 3.97 -10.09 -14.27
CA GLU A 106 4.33 -11.45 -13.85
C GLU A 106 3.88 -11.74 -12.41
N ASN A 107 3.99 -10.73 -11.54
CA ASN A 107 3.55 -10.85 -10.15
C ASN A 107 2.04 -10.58 -9.95
N GLN A 108 1.29 -10.46 -11.05
CA GLN A 108 -0.15 -10.21 -11.07
C GLN A 108 -0.59 -8.97 -10.29
N LEU A 109 0.31 -8.00 -10.11
CA LEU A 109 0.01 -6.83 -9.30
C LEU A 109 -1.10 -6.00 -9.96
N TYR A 110 -1.08 -5.81 -11.28
CA TYR A 110 -2.13 -5.11 -12.05
C TYR A 110 -3.57 -5.62 -11.87
N LYS A 111 -3.78 -6.88 -11.43
CA LYS A 111 -5.12 -7.47 -11.28
C LYS A 111 -5.81 -7.08 -9.98
N SER A 112 -5.08 -6.54 -9.01
CA SER A 112 -5.69 -6.06 -7.78
C SER A 112 -6.36 -4.71 -8.04
N ALA A 113 -7.63 -4.57 -7.66
CA ALA A 113 -8.36 -3.30 -7.75
C ALA A 113 -7.68 -2.15 -6.97
N ARG A 114 -6.68 -2.47 -6.14
CA ARG A 114 -5.89 -1.56 -5.30
C ARG A 114 -4.47 -1.30 -5.86
N ALA A 115 -4.15 -1.80 -7.05
CA ALA A 115 -2.79 -1.88 -7.61
C ALA A 115 -2.42 -0.84 -8.66
N GLN A 116 -3.40 -0.03 -9.05
CA GLN A 116 -3.32 0.64 -10.34
C GLN A 116 -2.30 1.79 -10.33
N LEU A 117 -1.80 2.17 -9.15
CA LEU A 117 -0.88 3.28 -8.95
C LEU A 117 0.21 2.89 -7.94
N PHE A 118 1.47 2.94 -8.37
CA PHE A 118 2.64 2.78 -7.51
C PHE A 118 3.38 4.11 -7.42
N TRP A 119 3.77 4.50 -6.20
CA TRP A 119 4.68 5.63 -6.04
C TRP A 119 6.05 5.27 -6.61
N THR A 120 6.56 6.16 -7.46
CA THR A 120 7.94 6.14 -7.96
C THR A 120 8.65 7.41 -7.48
N ALA A 121 9.97 7.48 -7.66
CA ALA A 121 10.75 8.63 -7.20
C ALA A 121 10.57 9.91 -8.04
N GLY A 122 9.76 9.88 -9.09
CA GLY A 122 9.54 11.03 -9.98
C GLY A 122 8.71 12.10 -9.29
N THR A 123 9.24 13.32 -9.25
CA THR A 123 8.61 14.46 -8.58
C THR A 123 9.07 15.78 -9.20
N ASP A 124 8.25 16.83 -9.09
CA ASP A 124 8.57 18.21 -9.44
C ASP A 124 8.58 19.14 -8.21
N LEU A 125 8.68 18.59 -7.01
CA LEU A 125 8.68 19.34 -5.73
C LEU A 125 9.75 20.45 -5.64
N ALA A 126 10.82 20.36 -6.42
CA ALA A 126 11.86 21.40 -6.46
C ALA A 126 11.43 22.60 -7.31
N ARG A 127 10.70 22.35 -8.41
CA ARG A 127 10.22 23.37 -9.35
C ARG A 127 9.06 22.79 -10.17
N GLU A 128 7.87 23.37 -10.02
CA GLU A 128 6.67 22.99 -10.74
C GLU A 128 6.92 22.89 -12.26
N GLY A 129 6.49 21.78 -12.86
CA GLY A 129 6.68 21.50 -14.28
C GLY A 129 8.05 20.92 -14.65
N GLU A 130 8.96 20.77 -13.70
CA GLU A 130 10.32 20.26 -13.91
C GLU A 130 10.56 19.00 -13.09
N TRP A 131 10.37 17.86 -13.76
CA TRP A 131 10.39 16.55 -13.15
C TRP A 131 11.81 16.03 -13.00
N TYR A 132 12.12 15.53 -11.79
CA TYR A 132 13.36 14.85 -11.48
C TYR A 132 13.10 13.59 -10.67
N TRP A 133 14.09 12.71 -10.64
CA TRP A 133 14.07 11.50 -9.83
C TRP A 133 14.74 11.81 -8.49
N MET A 134 13.98 11.73 -7.39
CA MET A 134 14.59 11.87 -6.07
C MET A 134 15.35 10.59 -5.72
N THR A 135 16.67 10.70 -5.52
CA THR A 135 17.59 9.59 -5.20
C THR A 135 18.12 9.72 -3.79
#